data_AF-A0AAJ0FN49-F1
#
_entry.id   AF-A0AAJ0FN49-F1
#
_cell.length_a   1.000
_cell.length_b   1.000
_cell.length_c   1.000
_cell.angle_alpha   90.00
_cell.angle_beta   90.00
_cell.angle_gamma   90.00
#
_symmetry.space_group_name_H-M   'P 1'
#
loop_
_entity.id
_entity.type
_entity.pdbx_description
1 polymer ?
#
loop_
_entity_poly.entity_id
_entity_poly.type
_entity_poly.pdbx_seq_one_letter_code
_entity_poly.pdbx_strand_id
1 'polypeptide(L)'
;MFPQRQMFRLAPRLAAQLRAPAARTVVQRRLASSAGQSTENAFIRERKAVKEHAASTTELWRKISIYGVIPCLLLAGINAYNLWNEHWEHWAHSPPLEERVEYPYQNIRTKNYQWGNGDKTLFWNDAVNYHNKDKTT
;
A
#
# COMPACT_ATOMS: atom_id res chain seq x y z
N MET A 1 57.00 -64.78 44.87
CA MET A 1 56.26 -65.96 44.35
C MET A 1 56.22 -65.86 42.82
N PHE A 2 56.90 -66.79 42.15
CA PHE A 2 56.92 -67.07 40.70
C PHE A 2 55.56 -67.63 40.20
N PRO A 3 55.33 -68.03 38.92
CA PRO A 3 56.11 -67.93 37.66
C PRO A 3 55.27 -67.37 36.46
N GLN A 4 55.85 -66.85 35.35
CA GLN A 4 56.30 -67.53 34.11
C GLN A 4 55.21 -68.23 33.25
N ARG A 5 55.15 -67.86 31.95
CA ARG A 5 54.96 -68.69 30.71
C ARG A 5 54.29 -67.83 29.60
N GLN A 6 55.00 -67.29 28.60
CA GLN A 6 55.47 -67.93 27.36
C GLN A 6 54.51 -68.98 26.77
N MET A 7 53.97 -68.73 25.57
CA MET A 7 53.75 -69.66 24.44
C MET A 7 53.51 -68.78 23.17
N PHE A 8 54.50 -68.52 22.30
CA PHE A 8 55.00 -69.31 21.17
C PHE A 8 53.98 -69.66 20.06
N ARG A 9 54.20 -69.03 18.88
CA ARG A 9 54.19 -69.54 17.48
C ARG A 9 52.93 -70.30 17.00
N LEU A 10 52.39 -70.03 15.81
CA LEU A 10 52.93 -70.51 14.52
C LEU A 10 52.30 -69.74 13.31
N ALA A 11 53.11 -69.56 12.26
CA ALA A 11 52.85 -68.88 10.97
C ALA A 11 51.94 -69.73 10.02
N PRO A 12 51.80 -69.50 8.67
CA PRO A 12 52.15 -68.38 7.78
C PRO A 12 51.02 -67.95 6.78
N ARG A 13 51.32 -66.88 6.03
CA ARG A 13 50.78 -66.37 4.74
C ARG A 13 49.82 -67.27 3.94
N LEU A 14 48.72 -66.71 3.41
CA LEU A 14 48.58 -66.39 1.96
C LEU A 14 47.21 -65.78 1.60
N ALA A 15 47.24 -64.90 0.58
CA ALA A 15 46.13 -64.43 -0.27
C ALA A 15 45.15 -63.44 0.41
N ALA A 16 44.78 -62.29 -0.16
CA ALA A 16 44.84 -61.84 -1.54
C ALA A 16 44.73 -60.30 -1.61
N GLN A 17 45.35 -59.70 -2.62
CA GLN A 17 44.73 -58.71 -3.53
C GLN A 17 44.02 -57.49 -2.87
N LEU A 18 44.39 -56.21 -3.06
CA LEU A 18 44.95 -55.50 -4.22
C LEU A 18 45.31 -54.06 -3.80
N ARG A 19 46.38 -53.53 -4.40
CA ARG A 19 46.63 -52.12 -4.78
C ARG A 19 46.55 -51.01 -3.72
N ALA A 20 47.74 -50.52 -3.34
CA ALA A 20 48.00 -49.10 -3.12
C ALA A 20 48.08 -48.34 -4.49
N PRO A 21 48.38 -47.04 -4.58
CA PRO A 21 48.42 -45.94 -3.60
C PRO A 21 47.69 -44.66 -4.13
N ALA A 22 47.87 -43.55 -3.41
CA ALA A 22 47.90 -42.18 -3.93
C ALA A 22 46.60 -41.36 -3.98
N ALA A 23 46.80 -40.10 -3.57
CA ALA A 23 45.94 -38.95 -3.76
C ALA A 23 44.64 -38.94 -2.95
N ARG A 24 44.74 -38.37 -1.74
CA ARG A 24 43.71 -37.45 -1.22
C ARG A 24 43.58 -36.30 -2.21
N THR A 25 42.97 -36.57 -3.36
CA THR A 25 42.58 -35.56 -4.32
C THR A 25 41.52 -34.73 -3.64
N VAL A 26 41.92 -33.51 -3.31
CA VAL A 26 41.11 -32.33 -3.07
C VAL A 26 39.86 -32.39 -3.94
N VAL A 27 38.76 -32.94 -3.42
CA VAL A 27 37.43 -32.62 -3.94
C VAL A 27 37.10 -31.26 -3.34
N GLN A 28 37.77 -30.24 -3.88
CA GLN A 28 37.23 -28.90 -3.96
C GLN A 28 35.85 -29.11 -4.58
N ARG A 29 34.80 -29.10 -3.76
CA ARG A 29 33.44 -28.91 -4.22
C ARG A 29 33.40 -27.49 -4.79
N ARG A 30 33.93 -27.34 -6.01
CA ARG A 30 33.58 -26.23 -6.89
C ARG A 30 32.10 -26.44 -7.14
N LEU A 31 31.28 -25.79 -6.33
CA LEU A 31 29.96 -25.37 -6.74
C LEU A 31 30.20 -24.72 -8.09
N ALA A 32 29.86 -25.45 -9.15
CA ALA A 32 29.89 -24.94 -10.49
C ALA A 32 28.86 -23.81 -10.54
N SER A 33 29.26 -22.61 -10.15
CA SER A 33 28.78 -21.40 -10.79
C SER A 33 29.20 -21.53 -12.24
N SER A 34 28.37 -22.22 -13.03
CA SER A 34 28.44 -22.19 -14.48
C SER A 34 28.21 -20.75 -14.90
N ALA A 35 29.30 -19.98 -14.88
CA ALA A 35 29.53 -18.91 -15.81
C ALA A 35 29.44 -19.54 -17.21
N GLY A 36 28.25 -19.48 -17.78
CA GLY A 36 27.90 -20.22 -18.99
C GLY A 36 26.51 -19.87 -19.46
N GLN A 37 26.36 -18.66 -19.98
CA GLN A 37 25.48 -18.30 -21.09
C GLN A 37 24.46 -19.38 -21.51
N SER A 38 23.30 -19.46 -20.84
CA SER A 38 22.05 -20.02 -21.39
C SER A 38 20.96 -20.00 -20.31
N THR A 39 19.80 -19.46 -20.69
CA THR A 39 18.54 -19.34 -19.93
C THR A 39 18.50 -18.22 -18.88
N GLU A 40 17.72 -17.17 -19.16
CA GLU A 40 17.23 -16.28 -18.11
C GLU A 40 16.54 -17.11 -17.02
N ASN A 41 16.91 -16.91 -15.75
CA ASN A 41 16.15 -17.45 -14.62
C ASN A 41 14.68 -17.00 -14.75
N ALA A 42 13.73 -17.91 -14.58
CA ALA A 42 12.30 -17.64 -14.76
C ALA A 42 11.82 -16.39 -14.01
N PHE A 43 12.37 -16.14 -12.82
CA PHE A 43 12.14 -14.94 -12.01
C PHE A 43 12.57 -13.63 -12.69
N ILE A 44 13.73 -13.62 -13.37
CA ILE A 44 14.23 -12.44 -14.08
C ILE A 44 13.32 -12.14 -15.29
N ARG A 45 12.89 -13.20 -16.00
CA ARG A 45 11.98 -13.08 -17.14
C ARG A 45 10.61 -12.53 -16.71
N GLU A 46 10.05 -13.04 -15.64
CA GLU A 46 8.77 -12.56 -15.08
C GLU A 46 8.87 -11.09 -14.66
N ARG A 47 9.95 -10.70 -13.98
CA ARG A 47 10.14 -9.31 -13.56
C ARG A 47 10.26 -8.35 -14.75
N LYS A 48 10.92 -8.77 -15.84
CA LYS A 48 10.98 -7.99 -17.08
C LYS A 48 9.60 -7.85 -17.71
N ALA A 49 8.85 -8.96 -17.82
CA ALA A 49 7.49 -8.94 -18.35
C ALA A 49 6.56 -8.03 -17.54
N VAL A 50 6.63 -8.07 -16.21
CA VAL A 50 5.87 -7.16 -15.33
C VAL A 50 6.28 -5.70 -15.54
N LYS A 51 7.58 -5.42 -15.67
CA LYS A 51 8.07 -4.06 -15.90
C LYS A 51 7.60 -3.51 -17.25
N GLU A 52 7.64 -4.31 -18.31
CA GLU A 52 7.16 -3.94 -19.64
C GLU A 52 5.64 -3.71 -19.64
N HIS A 53 4.88 -4.61 -19.01
CA HIS A 53 3.44 -4.44 -18.86
C HIS A 53 3.10 -3.16 -18.08
N ALA A 54 3.76 -2.93 -16.94
CA ALA A 54 3.57 -1.73 -16.13
C ALA A 54 3.89 -0.44 -16.89
N ALA A 55 4.93 -0.43 -17.73
CA ALA A 55 5.25 0.72 -18.56
C ALA A 55 4.11 1.04 -19.54
N SER A 56 3.55 0.03 -20.22
CA SER A 56 2.42 0.21 -21.15
C SER A 56 1.14 0.68 -20.44
N THR A 57 0.82 0.08 -19.30
CA THR A 57 -0.38 0.40 -18.52
C THR A 57 -0.27 1.80 -17.91
N THR A 58 0.90 2.19 -17.42
CA THR A 58 1.13 3.55 -16.89
C THR A 58 0.92 4.61 -17.96
N GLU A 59 1.44 4.37 -19.17
CA GLU A 59 1.26 5.31 -20.29
C GLU A 59 -0.20 5.42 -20.73
N LEU A 60 -0.95 4.31 -20.72
CA LEU A 60 -2.39 4.31 -20.96
C LEU A 60 -3.14 5.18 -19.93
N TRP A 61 -2.91 4.94 -18.63
CA TRP A 61 -3.58 5.70 -17.57
C TRP A 61 -3.19 7.17 -17.56
N ARG A 62 -1.95 7.51 -17.89
CA ARG A 62 -1.50 8.89 -18.08
C ARG A 62 -2.33 9.59 -19.17
N LYS A 63 -2.52 8.92 -20.31
CA LYS A 63 -3.34 9.46 -21.41
C LYS A 63 -4.81 9.60 -21.02
N ILE A 64 -5.40 8.61 -20.36
CA ILE A 64 -6.81 8.70 -19.90
C ILE A 64 -6.96 9.85 -18.89
N SER A 65 -6.02 10.00 -17.96
CA SER A 65 -6.06 11.07 -16.96
C SER A 65 -5.98 12.46 -17.61
N ILE A 66 -5.11 12.63 -18.62
CA ILE A 66 -4.93 13.94 -19.27
C ILE A 66 -6.05 14.21 -20.28
N TYR A 67 -6.38 13.24 -21.14
CA TYR A 67 -7.28 13.45 -22.27
C TYR A 67 -8.73 13.08 -21.99
N GLY A 68 -9.01 12.23 -21.01
CA GLY A 68 -10.36 11.89 -20.59
C GLY A 68 -10.80 12.72 -19.39
N VAL A 69 -10.04 12.66 -18.28
CA VAL A 69 -10.48 13.27 -17.02
C VAL A 69 -10.49 14.79 -17.09
N ILE A 70 -9.50 15.44 -17.73
CA ILE A 70 -9.47 16.91 -17.81
C ILE A 70 -10.71 17.47 -18.55
N PRO A 71 -11.08 17.00 -19.75
CA PRO A 71 -12.31 17.47 -20.39
C PRO A 71 -13.58 17.20 -19.56
N CYS A 72 -13.69 16.03 -18.93
CA CYS A 72 -14.82 15.72 -18.06
C CYS A 72 -14.90 16.69 -16.87
N LEU A 73 -13.77 17.01 -16.24
CA LEU A 73 -13.71 17.99 -15.14
C LEU A 73 -14.04 19.40 -15.60
N LEU A 74 -13.64 19.79 -16.81
CA LEU A 74 -14.02 21.10 -17.36
C LEU A 74 -15.53 21.21 -17.53
N LEU A 75 -16.16 20.20 -18.14
CA LEU A 75 -17.62 20.18 -18.32
C LEU A 75 -18.37 20.16 -16.99
N ALA A 76 -17.93 19.32 -16.04
CA ALA A 76 -18.51 19.26 -14.70
C ALA A 76 -18.30 20.59 -13.95
N GLY A 77 -17.13 21.22 -14.09
CA GLY A 77 -16.82 22.50 -13.49
C GLY A 77 -17.70 23.63 -14.01
N ILE A 78 -17.97 23.69 -15.31
CA ILE A 78 -18.90 24.65 -15.90
C ILE A 78 -20.32 24.44 -15.34
N ASN A 79 -20.79 23.19 -15.28
CA ASN A 79 -22.11 22.90 -14.72
C ASN A 79 -22.22 23.28 -13.24
N ALA A 80 -21.21 22.95 -12.43
CA ALA A 80 -21.17 23.31 -11.02
C ALA A 80 -21.10 24.84 -10.82
N TYR A 81 -20.37 25.56 -11.68
CA TYR A 81 -20.31 27.02 -11.64
C TYR A 81 -21.66 27.67 -11.92
N ASN A 82 -22.40 27.17 -12.93
CA ASN A 82 -23.73 27.68 -13.23
C ASN A 82 -24.69 27.43 -12.06
N LEU A 83 -24.70 26.20 -11.53
CA LEU A 83 -25.55 25.83 -10.40
C LEU A 83 -25.20 26.63 -9.13
N TRP A 84 -23.93 26.94 -8.92
CA TRP A 84 -23.47 27.81 -7.83
C TRP A 84 -24.03 29.23 -7.95
N ASN A 85 -24.00 29.82 -9.15
CA ASN A 85 -24.55 31.17 -9.37
C ASN A 85 -26.06 31.19 -9.17
N GLU A 86 -26.77 30.21 -9.73
CA GLU A 86 -28.22 30.05 -9.54
C GLU A 86 -28.57 29.89 -8.05
N HIS A 87 -27.81 29.08 -7.31
CA HIS A 87 -28.01 28.91 -5.87
C HIS A 87 -27.91 30.23 -5.11
N TRP A 88 -26.90 31.06 -5.40
CA TRP A 88 -26.74 32.36 -4.75
C TRP A 88 -27.79 33.38 -5.17
N GLU A 89 -28.25 33.34 -6.42
CA GLU A 89 -29.37 34.16 -6.87
C GLU A 89 -30.68 33.79 -6.14
N HIS A 90 -30.97 32.50 -5.99
CA HIS A 90 -32.10 32.03 -5.18
C HIS A 90 -31.94 32.40 -3.69
N TRP A 91 -30.71 32.32 -3.18
CA TRP A 91 -30.42 32.69 -1.79
C TRP A 91 -30.66 34.19 -1.55
N ALA A 92 -30.28 35.06 -2.49
CA ALA A 92 -30.46 36.50 -2.40
C ALA A 92 -31.94 36.93 -2.37
N HIS A 93 -32.82 36.15 -2.99
CA HIS A 93 -34.27 36.38 -2.97
C HIS A 93 -34.98 35.79 -1.74
N SER A 94 -34.27 35.02 -0.91
CA SER A 94 -34.84 34.43 0.30
C SER A 94 -34.95 35.48 1.42
N PRO A 95 -35.94 35.37 2.33
CA PRO A 95 -36.08 36.31 3.43
C PRO A 95 -34.82 36.34 4.32
N PRO A 96 -34.54 37.45 5.02
CA PRO A 96 -33.44 37.55 5.97
C PRO A 96 -33.45 36.39 6.97
N LEU A 97 -32.27 35.92 7.37
CA LEU A 97 -32.13 34.75 8.26
C LEU A 97 -32.88 34.93 9.60
N GLU A 98 -32.89 36.15 10.13
CA GLU A 98 -33.55 36.49 11.40
C GLU A 98 -35.07 36.34 11.33
N GLU A 99 -35.65 36.51 10.13
CA GLU A 99 -37.09 36.41 9.90
C GLU A 99 -37.54 34.96 9.65
N ARG A 100 -36.61 34.07 9.27
CA ARG A 100 -36.92 32.67 9.02
C ARG A 100 -37.37 31.96 10.29
N VAL A 101 -38.36 31.08 10.16
CA VAL A 101 -38.88 30.29 11.26
C VAL A 101 -37.84 29.24 11.65
N GLU A 102 -37.40 29.29 12.91
CA GLU A 102 -36.54 28.28 13.50
C GLU A 102 -37.43 27.31 14.29
N TYR A 103 -37.41 26.03 13.91
CA TYR A 103 -38.23 25.01 14.56
C TYR A 103 -37.51 24.42 15.78
N PRO A 104 -38.23 23.91 16.80
CA PRO A 104 -37.63 23.39 18.03
C PRO A 104 -36.65 22.23 17.84
N TYR A 105 -36.77 21.50 16.73
CA TYR A 105 -35.86 20.40 16.38
C TYR A 105 -34.60 20.86 15.64
N GLN A 106 -34.54 22.11 15.21
CA GLN A 106 -33.35 22.70 14.59
C GLN A 106 -32.42 23.25 15.67
N ASN A 107 -31.12 23.30 15.37
CA ASN A 107 -30.09 23.86 16.25
C ASN A 107 -30.13 23.40 17.73
N ILE A 108 -30.62 22.20 18.03
CA ILE A 108 -30.64 21.67 19.40
C ILE A 108 -29.21 21.66 19.97
N ARG A 109 -29.06 22.16 21.20
CA ARG A 109 -27.83 22.10 21.99
C ARG A 109 -28.15 21.55 23.39
N THR A 110 -27.86 20.27 23.62
CA THR A 110 -27.98 19.66 24.97
C THR A 110 -26.77 19.98 25.84
N LYS A 111 -25.61 20.16 25.22
CA LYS A 111 -24.36 20.62 25.82
C LYS A 111 -23.67 21.56 24.85
N ASN A 112 -23.08 22.63 25.38
CA ASN A 112 -22.28 23.55 24.58
C ASN A 112 -21.06 22.84 23.96
N TYR A 113 -20.67 23.27 22.77
CA TYR A 113 -19.42 22.86 22.17
C TYR A 113 -18.23 23.32 23.04
N GLN A 114 -17.12 22.61 22.93
CA GLN A 114 -15.94 22.82 23.78
C GLN A 114 -15.03 23.95 23.26
N TRP A 115 -15.47 24.70 22.25
CA TRP A 115 -14.70 25.76 21.59
C TRP A 115 -15.56 26.98 21.30
N GLY A 116 -14.88 28.10 21.03
CA GLY A 116 -15.52 29.36 20.65
C GLY A 116 -16.53 29.81 21.71
N ASN A 117 -17.73 30.18 21.27
CA ASN A 117 -18.85 30.57 22.12
C ASN A 117 -19.73 29.38 22.57
N GLY A 118 -19.33 28.15 22.24
CA GLY A 118 -20.06 26.93 22.59
C GLY A 118 -21.31 26.64 21.75
N ASP A 119 -21.60 27.45 20.73
CA ASP A 119 -22.88 27.42 20.01
C ASP A 119 -22.74 27.06 18.52
N LYS A 120 -21.69 27.60 17.90
CA LYS A 120 -21.37 27.45 16.49
C LYS A 120 -20.56 26.17 16.24
N THR A 121 -20.94 25.44 15.19
CA THR A 121 -20.20 24.26 14.71
C THR A 121 -18.87 24.67 14.06
N LEU A 122 -18.00 23.70 13.76
CA LEU A 122 -16.72 23.96 13.11
C LEU A 122 -16.86 24.59 11.71
N PHE A 123 -17.95 24.26 11.01
CA PHE A 123 -18.26 24.76 9.67
C PHE A 123 -19.44 25.73 9.68
N TRP A 124 -19.66 26.43 10.79
CA TRP A 124 -20.71 27.44 10.90
C TRP A 124 -20.38 28.67 10.04
N ASN A 125 -21.34 29.11 9.24
CA ASN A 125 -21.22 30.31 8.44
C ASN A 125 -22.40 31.26 8.75
N ASP A 126 -22.09 32.42 9.34
CA ASP A 126 -23.09 33.44 9.74
C ASP A 126 -23.92 33.99 8.56
N ALA A 127 -23.43 33.84 7.32
CA ALA A 127 -24.18 34.25 6.13
C ALA A 127 -25.32 33.28 5.75
N VAL A 128 -25.29 32.03 6.25
CA VAL A 128 -26.30 31.00 5.92
C VAL A 128 -26.85 30.25 7.13
N ASN A 129 -26.22 30.40 8.29
CA ASN A 129 -26.62 29.78 9.54
C ASN A 129 -26.96 30.86 10.56
N TYR A 130 -28.09 30.67 11.22
CA TYR A 130 -28.58 31.54 12.27
C TYR A 130 -29.19 30.66 13.37
N HIS A 131 -28.99 31.06 14.62
CA HIS A 131 -29.56 30.41 15.78
C HIS A 131 -30.01 31.47 16.76
N ASN A 132 -31.31 31.51 17.06
CA ASN A 132 -31.87 32.39 18.06
C ASN A 132 -32.41 31.55 19.23
N LYS A 133 -31.70 31.65 20.36
CA LYS A 133 -32.00 30.90 21.60
C LYS A 133 -33.32 31.30 22.26
N ASP A 134 -33.74 32.53 22.01
CA ASP A 134 -34.93 33.14 22.61
C ASP A 134 -36.15 33.02 21.69
N LYS A 135 -35.97 32.49 20.47
CA LYS A 135 -37.05 32.23 19.51
C LYS A 135 -37.78 30.95 19.91
N THR A 136 -38.50 30.99 21.02
CA THR A 136 -39.51 29.98 21.33
C THR A 136 -40.62 30.12 20.31
N THR A 137 -40.88 29.06 19.54
CA THR A 137 -42.03 28.98 18.64
C THR A 137 -43.33 29.14 19.42
#